data_AF-A0A1D6EEP0-F1
#
_entry.id   AF-A0A1D6EEP0-F1
#
_cell.length_a   1.000
_cell.length_b   1.000
_cell.length_c   1.000
_cell.angle_alpha   90.00
_cell.angle_beta   90.00
_cell.angle_gamma   90.00
#
_symmetry.space_group_name_H-M   'P 1'
#
loop_
_entity.id
_entity.type
_entity.pdbx_description
1 polymer ?
#
loop_
_entity_poly.entity_id
_entity_poly.type
_entity_poly.pdbx_seq_one_letter_code
_entity_poly.pdbx_strand_id
1 'polypeptide(L)'
;MVRLLGLRSLSFGPKDSPREIPSTADVAPPVGSSAWHVRFFNSAFFCGWIFVSYLYKHDHAGVHDYICNRMYTLPLPGLEAYLFQVCYMLVHKPSPSLDCFVIDTCAKSLRIALKVHWFLAAELELEDDDDLDGIDMVQEQCQDAATVQGEWPPLVRPSLPSPVASPRENTLVLHESMRSKVENHHYQLI
;
A
#
# COMPACT_ATOMS: atom_id res chain seq x y z
N MET A 1 -15.79 41.22 3.18
CA MET A 1 -16.77 40.18 3.57
C MET A 1 -16.07 38.83 3.48
N VAL A 2 -15.80 38.20 4.62
CA VAL A 2 -15.09 36.92 4.73
C VAL A 2 -16.11 35.87 5.15
N ARG A 3 -16.28 34.79 4.36
CA ARG A 3 -17.16 33.66 4.72
C ARG A 3 -16.31 32.56 5.37
N LEU A 4 -16.53 32.41 6.67
CA LEU A 4 -15.92 31.46 7.60
C LEU A 4 -16.52 30.06 7.42
N LEU A 5 -15.71 29.03 7.68
CA LEU A 5 -16.05 27.60 7.64
C LEU A 5 -17.27 27.24 8.51
N GLY A 6 -18.15 26.41 7.97
CA GLY A 6 -19.24 25.76 8.69
C GLY A 6 -18.92 24.31 9.03
N LEU A 7 -18.08 24.08 10.04
CA LEU A 7 -17.96 22.80 10.73
C LEU A 7 -19.23 22.57 11.55
N ARG A 8 -20.10 21.66 11.09
CA ARG A 8 -21.21 21.17 11.91
C ARG A 8 -20.70 20.10 12.87
N SER A 9 -20.55 20.54 14.12
CA SER A 9 -20.46 19.77 15.36
C SER A 9 -21.35 18.53 15.33
N LEU A 10 -20.75 17.34 15.41
CA LEU A 10 -21.43 16.11 15.81
C LEU A 10 -21.31 15.98 17.33
N SER A 11 -22.45 16.15 17.98
CA SER A 11 -22.68 16.03 19.41
C SER A 11 -22.31 14.64 19.91
N PHE A 12 -21.43 14.59 20.91
CA PHE A 12 -21.01 13.38 21.61
C PHE A 12 -21.94 13.09 22.80
N GLY A 13 -22.52 11.89 22.85
CA GLY A 13 -23.04 11.26 24.07
C GLY A 13 -24.16 10.23 23.85
N PRO A 14 -24.40 9.27 24.77
CA PRO A 14 -23.57 8.82 25.89
C PRO A 14 -22.94 7.42 25.66
N LYS A 15 -21.99 7.11 26.54
CA LYS A 15 -21.09 5.95 26.51
C LYS A 15 -21.86 4.64 26.75
N ASP A 16 -21.86 3.74 25.78
CA ASP A 16 -22.05 2.31 26.04
C ASP A 16 -20.69 1.65 26.18
N SER A 17 -20.44 1.20 27.40
CA SER A 17 -19.25 0.43 27.80
C SER A 17 -19.15 -0.84 26.95
N PRO A 18 -17.99 -1.15 26.33
CA PRO A 18 -17.81 -2.44 25.69
C PRO A 18 -17.93 -3.55 26.74
N ARG A 19 -18.94 -4.39 26.58
CA ARG A 19 -19.18 -5.57 27.40
C ARG A 19 -18.00 -6.52 27.17
N GLU A 20 -17.23 -6.77 28.22
CA GLU A 20 -16.19 -7.80 28.22
C GLU A 20 -16.81 -9.14 27.83
N ILE A 21 -16.23 -9.79 26.82
CA ILE A 21 -16.62 -11.15 26.43
C ILE A 21 -16.09 -12.08 27.53
N PRO A 22 -16.92 -12.75 28.33
CA PRO A 22 -16.42 -13.70 29.30
C PRO A 22 -15.76 -14.86 28.56
N SER A 23 -14.49 -15.09 28.88
CA SER A 23 -13.75 -16.29 28.50
C SER A 23 -14.49 -17.51 29.02
N THR A 24 -15.32 -18.09 28.17
CA THR A 24 -15.94 -19.40 28.36
C THR A 24 -15.18 -20.37 27.47
N ALA A 25 -14.08 -20.88 28.02
CA ALA A 25 -13.65 -22.23 27.68
C ALA A 25 -14.84 -23.17 27.97
N ASP A 26 -15.13 -24.09 27.06
CA ASP A 26 -16.16 -25.14 27.18
C ASP A 26 -17.61 -24.81 26.84
N VAL A 27 -17.86 -24.09 25.73
CA VAL A 27 -19.10 -24.29 24.96
C VAL A 27 -18.75 -24.60 23.51
N ALA A 28 -18.99 -25.85 23.11
CA ALA A 28 -18.88 -26.27 21.72
C ALA A 28 -19.85 -25.42 20.87
N PRO A 29 -19.38 -24.71 19.83
CA PRO A 29 -20.25 -23.89 19.00
C PRO A 29 -21.22 -24.78 18.20
N PRO A 30 -22.43 -24.29 17.88
CA PRO A 30 -23.41 -25.03 17.09
C PRO A 30 -22.78 -25.40 15.75
N VAL A 31 -22.71 -26.71 15.45
CA VAL A 31 -22.11 -27.25 14.23
C VAL A 31 -23.07 -27.05 13.04
N GLY A 32 -23.29 -25.80 12.67
CA GLY A 32 -23.87 -25.42 11.38
C GLY A 32 -22.75 -25.21 10.36
N SER A 33 -23.07 -25.32 9.06
CA SER A 33 -22.13 -25.06 7.97
C SER A 33 -21.40 -23.72 8.04
N SER A 34 -21.86 -22.77 8.85
CA SER A 34 -21.19 -21.50 9.12
C SER A 34 -20.08 -21.59 10.18
N ALA A 35 -20.19 -22.50 11.16
CA ALA A 35 -19.25 -22.58 12.28
C ALA A 35 -17.89 -23.14 11.87
N TRP A 36 -17.83 -24.08 10.93
CA TRP A 36 -16.56 -24.63 10.46
C TRP A 36 -15.78 -23.64 9.57
N HIS A 37 -16.46 -22.83 8.75
CA HIS A 37 -15.83 -21.75 7.99
C HIS A 37 -15.13 -20.75 8.92
N VAL A 38 -15.81 -20.31 9.99
CA VAL A 38 -15.25 -19.36 10.96
C VAL A 38 -14.03 -19.94 11.70
N ARG A 39 -14.05 -21.23 12.05
CA ARG A 39 -12.87 -21.87 12.67
C ARG A 39 -11.71 -22.03 11.68
N PHE A 40 -11.99 -22.25 10.40
CA PHE A 40 -10.99 -22.33 9.34
C PHE A 40 -10.30 -20.98 9.11
N PHE A 41 -11.06 -19.89 8.99
CA PHE A 41 -10.50 -18.55 8.79
C PHE A 41 -9.65 -18.08 9.98
N ASN A 42 -9.97 -18.56 11.19
CA ASN A 42 -9.17 -18.28 12.39
C ASN A 42 -7.88 -19.11 12.50
N SER A 43 -7.66 -20.07 11.61
CA SER A 43 -6.49 -20.94 11.64
C SER A 43 -5.22 -20.26 11.13
N ALA A 44 -4.05 -20.76 11.55
CA ALA A 44 -2.75 -20.37 11.03
C ALA A 44 -2.56 -20.69 9.53
N PHE A 45 -3.43 -21.52 8.96
CA PHE A 45 -3.44 -21.82 7.53
C PHE A 45 -4.04 -20.68 6.68
N PHE A 46 -4.71 -19.70 7.30
CA PHE A 46 -5.27 -18.57 6.55
C PHE A 46 -4.13 -17.70 6.01
N CYS A 47 -3.84 -17.87 4.73
CA CYS A 47 -2.75 -17.23 4.01
C CYS A 47 -3.24 -16.60 2.70
N GLY A 48 -2.32 -15.99 1.95
CA GLY A 48 -2.64 -15.18 0.78
C GLY A 48 -3.59 -15.81 -0.24
N TRP A 49 -3.27 -17.04 -0.68
CA TRP A 49 -4.09 -17.77 -1.65
C TRP A 49 -5.54 -18.02 -1.20
N ILE A 50 -5.75 -18.23 0.09
CA ILE A 50 -7.07 -18.57 0.64
C ILE A 50 -7.97 -17.36 0.61
N PHE A 51 -7.51 -16.20 1.07
CA PHE A 51 -8.37 -15.01 1.06
C PHE A 51 -8.77 -14.62 -0.36
N VAL A 52 -7.84 -14.70 -1.34
CA VAL A 52 -8.12 -14.41 -2.75
C VAL A 52 -9.18 -15.35 -3.30
N SER A 53 -9.02 -16.65 -3.04
CA SER A 53 -9.96 -17.68 -3.51
C SER A 53 -11.37 -17.45 -2.96
N TYR A 54 -11.50 -17.07 -1.69
CA TYR A 54 -12.80 -16.85 -1.07
C TYR A 54 -13.44 -15.51 -1.48
N LEU A 55 -12.67 -14.42 -1.56
CA LEU A 55 -13.17 -13.14 -2.09
C LEU A 55 -13.65 -13.29 -3.53
N TYR A 56 -12.92 -14.04 -4.36
CA TYR A 56 -13.29 -14.24 -5.74
C TYR A 56 -14.55 -15.12 -5.90
N LYS A 57 -14.69 -16.16 -5.07
CA LYS A 57 -15.77 -17.15 -5.19
C LYS A 57 -17.10 -16.69 -4.58
N HIS A 58 -17.05 -15.90 -3.50
CA HIS A 58 -18.25 -15.51 -2.76
C HIS A 58 -18.58 -14.03 -3.00
N ASP A 59 -19.83 -13.75 -3.33
CA ASP A 59 -20.31 -12.37 -3.64
C ASP A 59 -21.14 -11.76 -2.49
N HIS A 60 -21.18 -12.43 -1.34
CA HIS A 60 -21.97 -11.97 -0.21
C HIS A 60 -21.22 -10.91 0.59
N ALA A 61 -21.80 -9.72 0.74
CA ALA A 61 -21.23 -8.59 1.48
C ALA A 61 -20.71 -8.98 2.88
N GLY A 62 -21.50 -9.73 3.67
CA GLY A 62 -21.06 -10.17 5.00
C GLY A 62 -19.85 -11.12 5.00
N VAL A 63 -19.62 -11.85 3.90
CA VAL A 63 -18.43 -12.69 3.73
C VAL A 63 -17.23 -11.83 3.36
N HIS A 64 -17.41 -10.84 2.47
CA HIS A 64 -16.37 -9.86 2.12
C HIS A 64 -15.90 -9.07 3.33
N ASP A 65 -16.81 -8.53 4.13
CA ASP A 65 -16.50 -7.79 5.36
C ASP A 65 -15.68 -8.64 6.33
N TYR A 66 -16.11 -9.89 6.54
CA TYR A 66 -15.42 -10.81 7.42
C TYR A 66 -14.00 -11.12 6.92
N ILE A 67 -13.83 -11.37 5.62
CA ILE A 67 -12.53 -11.67 5.03
C ILE A 67 -11.63 -10.43 5.08
N CYS A 68 -12.11 -9.24 4.71
CA CYS A 68 -11.33 -8.00 4.75
C CYS A 68 -10.87 -7.67 6.18
N ASN A 69 -11.75 -7.83 7.16
CA ASN A 69 -11.38 -7.70 8.57
C ASN A 69 -10.29 -8.70 8.97
N ARG A 70 -10.36 -9.94 8.48
CA ARG A 70 -9.34 -10.96 8.73
C ARG A 70 -8.02 -10.62 8.03
N MET A 71 -8.05 -10.07 6.83
CA MET A 71 -6.84 -9.71 6.07
C MET A 71 -5.97 -8.68 6.80
N TYR A 72 -6.54 -7.81 7.64
CA TYR A 72 -5.73 -6.89 8.48
C TYR A 72 -4.77 -7.58 9.44
N THR A 73 -5.04 -8.85 9.78
CA THR A 73 -4.17 -9.65 10.65
C THR A 73 -3.02 -10.33 9.89
N LEU A 74 -3.03 -10.27 8.56
CA LEU A 74 -2.00 -10.88 7.72
C LEU A 74 -0.73 -10.02 7.65
N PRO A 75 0.45 -10.65 7.56
CA PRO A 75 1.69 -9.91 7.37
C PRO A 75 1.75 -9.27 5.97
N LEU A 76 2.23 -8.02 5.90
CA LEU A 76 2.31 -7.25 4.66
C LEU A 76 3.00 -7.99 3.49
N PRO A 77 4.11 -8.75 3.67
CA PRO A 77 4.71 -9.50 2.57
C PRO A 77 3.80 -10.57 1.97
N GLY A 78 2.97 -11.20 2.80
CA GLY A 78 2.02 -12.22 2.36
C GLY A 78 0.87 -11.60 1.57
N LEU A 79 0.43 -10.40 1.96
CA LEU A 79 -0.56 -9.63 1.22
C LEU A 79 0.00 -9.15 -0.12
N GLU A 80 1.22 -8.62 -0.10
CA GLU A 80 1.89 -8.08 -1.28
C GLU A 80 2.11 -9.12 -2.38
N ALA A 81 2.34 -10.39 -2.01
CA ALA A 81 2.49 -11.49 -2.95
C ALA A 81 1.25 -11.74 -3.82
N TYR A 82 0.08 -11.29 -3.35
CA TYR A 82 -1.22 -11.44 -4.03
C TYR A 82 -1.86 -10.09 -4.37
N LEU A 83 -1.07 -9.01 -4.36
CA LEU A 83 -1.57 -7.64 -4.51
C LEU A 83 -2.24 -7.41 -5.86
N PHE A 84 -1.69 -8.00 -6.93
CA PHE A 84 -2.29 -7.90 -8.25
C PHE A 84 -3.70 -8.49 -8.28
N GLN A 85 -3.88 -9.68 -7.69
CA GLN A 85 -5.19 -10.33 -7.59
C GLN A 85 -6.17 -9.51 -6.73
N VAL A 86 -5.68 -8.85 -5.68
CA VAL A 86 -6.49 -7.93 -4.86
C VAL A 86 -6.95 -6.74 -5.69
N CYS A 87 -6.04 -6.08 -6.41
CA CYS A 87 -6.38 -4.95 -7.28
C CYS A 87 -7.35 -5.35 -8.39
N TYR A 88 -7.17 -6.53 -9.00
CA TYR A 88 -8.10 -7.07 -9.97
C TYR A 88 -9.52 -7.22 -9.38
N MET A 89 -9.64 -7.74 -8.16
CA MET A 89 -10.95 -7.83 -7.50
C MET A 89 -11.52 -6.46 -7.13
N LEU A 90 -10.69 -5.47 -6.83
CA LEU A 90 -11.13 -4.10 -6.56
C LEU A 90 -11.85 -3.50 -7.78
N VAL A 91 -11.32 -3.77 -8.97
CA VAL A 91 -11.85 -3.28 -10.25
C VAL A 91 -13.10 -4.06 -10.67
N HIS A 92 -13.01 -5.39 -10.75
CA HIS A 92 -14.08 -6.19 -11.37
C HIS A 92 -15.12 -6.74 -10.38
N LYS A 93 -14.86 -6.63 -9.07
CA LYS A 93 -15.77 -7.07 -8.00
C LYS A 93 -15.75 -6.06 -6.84
N PRO A 94 -16.12 -4.80 -7.09
CA PRO A 94 -15.99 -3.74 -6.12
C PRO A 94 -16.78 -4.05 -4.86
N SER A 95 -16.18 -3.73 -3.72
CA SER A 95 -16.74 -4.00 -2.41
C SER A 95 -16.24 -2.93 -1.45
N PRO A 96 -17.12 -2.23 -0.71
CA PRO A 96 -16.71 -1.11 0.13
C PRO A 96 -15.71 -1.54 1.22
N SER A 97 -15.81 -2.77 1.70
CA SER A 97 -14.86 -3.34 2.65
C SER A 97 -13.49 -3.63 2.05
N LEU A 98 -13.44 -3.97 0.75
CA LEU A 98 -12.19 -4.17 0.03
C LEU A 98 -11.51 -2.82 -0.24
N ASP A 99 -12.28 -1.79 -0.63
CA ASP A 99 -11.79 -0.43 -0.83
C ASP A 99 -11.12 0.10 0.44
N CYS A 100 -11.83 0.04 1.57
CA CYS A 100 -11.30 0.47 2.86
C CYS A 100 -10.02 -0.30 3.23
N PHE A 101 -9.99 -1.61 2.98
CA PHE A 101 -8.84 -2.45 3.26
C PHE A 101 -7.60 -2.06 2.43
N VAL A 102 -7.77 -1.80 1.14
CA VAL A 102 -6.65 -1.39 0.27
C VAL A 102 -6.14 -0.01 0.68
N ILE A 103 -7.04 0.95 0.94
CA ILE A 103 -6.68 2.31 1.39
C ILE A 103 -5.88 2.27 2.70
N ASP A 104 -6.37 1.53 3.70
CA ASP A 104 -5.69 1.37 4.99
C ASP A 104 -4.35 0.64 4.87
N THR A 105 -4.21 -0.25 3.89
CA THR A 105 -2.95 -0.95 3.60
C THR A 105 -1.93 -0.01 2.95
N CYS A 106 -2.38 0.87 2.06
CA CYS A 106 -1.55 1.90 1.44
C CYS A 106 -0.96 2.87 2.49
N ALA A 107 -1.73 3.23 3.52
CA ALA A 107 -1.24 4.02 4.66
C ALA A 107 -0.12 3.32 5.45
N LYS A 108 -0.09 1.98 5.48
CA LYS A 108 0.90 1.19 6.24
C LYS A 108 2.18 0.88 5.47
N SER A 109 2.15 0.91 4.13
CA SER A 109 3.32 0.60 3.32
C SER A 109 3.37 1.36 1.99
N LEU A 110 4.32 2.29 1.90
CA LEU A 110 4.59 3.06 0.68
C LEU A 110 4.89 2.16 -0.52
N ARG A 111 5.59 1.04 -0.29
CA ARG A 111 5.90 0.07 -1.35
C ARG A 111 4.63 -0.55 -1.93
N ILE A 112 3.68 -0.91 -1.07
CA ILE A 112 2.38 -1.44 -1.52
C ILE A 112 1.58 -0.33 -2.20
N ALA A 113 1.53 0.86 -1.62
CA ALA A 113 0.81 2.01 -2.20
C ALA A 113 1.27 2.32 -3.63
N LEU A 114 2.59 2.33 -3.87
CA LEU A 114 3.14 2.52 -5.22
C LEU A 114 2.67 1.42 -6.18
N LYS A 115 2.72 0.15 -5.76
CA LYS A 115 2.27 -0.96 -6.59
C LYS A 115 0.77 -0.89 -6.90
N VAL A 116 -0.06 -0.57 -5.90
CA VAL A 116 -1.50 -0.38 -6.07
C VAL A 116 -1.76 0.74 -7.08
N HIS A 117 -1.07 1.87 -6.96
CA HIS A 117 -1.19 2.97 -7.91
C HIS A 117 -0.93 2.51 -9.36
N TRP A 118 0.19 1.82 -9.60
CA TRP A 118 0.53 1.32 -10.93
C TRP A 118 -0.46 0.26 -11.44
N PHE A 119 -0.96 -0.62 -10.59
CA PHE A 119 -1.93 -1.63 -11.00
C PHE A 119 -3.28 -1.00 -11.39
N LEU A 120 -3.81 -0.09 -10.57
CA LEU A 120 -5.07 0.58 -10.88
C LEU A 120 -4.94 1.50 -12.10
N ALA A 121 -3.79 2.18 -12.26
CA ALA A 121 -3.53 2.99 -13.45
C ALA A 121 -3.51 2.13 -14.73
N ALA A 122 -2.90 0.94 -14.66
CA ALA A 122 -2.86 0.04 -15.80
C ALA A 122 -4.25 -0.49 -16.18
N GLU A 123 -5.09 -0.87 -15.22
CA GLU A 123 -6.47 -1.31 -15.52
C GLU A 123 -7.32 -0.16 -16.10
N LEU A 124 -7.21 1.05 -15.54
CA LEU A 124 -7.89 2.25 -16.06
C LEU A 124 -7.46 2.64 -17.49
N GLU A 125 -6.22 2.35 -17.88
CA GLU A 125 -5.75 2.62 -19.25
C GLU A 125 -6.14 1.53 -20.26
N LEU A 126 -6.37 0.30 -19.79
CA LEU A 126 -6.68 -0.84 -20.66
C LEU A 126 -8.16 -0.97 -20.99
N GLU A 127 -9.03 -0.54 -20.08
CA GLU A 127 -10.48 -0.63 -20.25
C GLU A 127 -11.06 0.77 -20.45
N ASP A 128 -11.58 1.03 -21.66
CA ASP A 128 -12.36 2.25 -21.98
C ASP A 128 -13.82 2.13 -21.48
N ASP A 129 -14.12 1.18 -20.59
CA ASP A 129 -15.49 0.88 -20.13
C ASP A 129 -15.96 1.92 -19.10
N ASP A 130 -17.18 2.46 -19.32
CA ASP A 130 -17.89 3.33 -18.37
C ASP A 130 -18.18 2.64 -17.01
N ASP A 131 -17.91 1.34 -16.89
CA ASP A 131 -18.12 0.54 -15.68
C ASP A 131 -16.99 0.68 -14.64
N LEU A 132 -15.89 1.38 -14.96
CA LEU A 132 -14.79 1.67 -14.01
C LEU A 132 -15.01 2.94 -13.17
N ASP A 133 -16.19 3.54 -13.26
CA ASP A 133 -16.60 4.72 -12.50
C ASP A 133 -16.32 4.55 -11.00
N GLY A 134 -15.39 5.35 -10.46
CA GLY A 134 -15.03 5.40 -9.04
C GLY A 134 -13.72 4.73 -8.66
N ILE A 135 -13.09 3.95 -9.56
CA ILE A 135 -11.74 3.40 -9.30
C ILE A 135 -10.69 4.51 -9.25
N ASP A 136 -10.85 5.56 -10.04
CA ASP A 136 -10.08 6.80 -9.98
C ASP A 136 -10.13 7.44 -8.58
N MET A 137 -11.33 7.52 -7.98
CA MET A 137 -11.53 8.03 -6.64
C MET A 137 -10.85 7.13 -5.59
N VAL A 138 -10.96 5.80 -5.71
CA VAL A 138 -10.25 4.88 -4.80
C VAL A 138 -8.74 4.99 -4.95
N GLN A 139 -8.24 5.20 -6.17
CA GLN A 139 -6.83 5.42 -6.44
C GLN A 139 -6.34 6.72 -5.78
N GLU A 140 -7.09 7.82 -5.88
CA GLU A 140 -6.81 9.09 -5.21
C GLU A 140 -6.80 8.91 -3.68
N GLN A 141 -7.80 8.22 -3.12
CA GLN A 141 -7.85 7.92 -1.69
C GLN A 141 -6.66 7.10 -1.20
N CYS A 142 -6.17 6.15 -2.01
CA CYS A 142 -4.96 5.39 -1.70
C CYS A 142 -3.71 6.28 -1.68
N GLN A 143 -3.61 7.25 -2.59
CA GLN A 143 -2.51 8.21 -2.63
C GLN A 143 -2.53 9.15 -1.42
N ASP A 144 -3.70 9.66 -1.07
CA ASP A 144 -3.90 10.50 0.11
C ASP A 144 -3.57 9.72 1.39
N ALA A 145 -4.07 8.49 1.53
CA ALA A 145 -3.76 7.63 2.66
C ALA A 145 -2.25 7.38 2.78
N ALA A 146 -1.58 7.09 1.66
CA ALA A 146 -0.13 6.91 1.65
C ALA A 146 0.62 8.20 2.03
N THR A 147 0.23 9.37 1.52
CA THR A 147 1.01 10.61 1.69
C THR A 147 0.70 11.36 2.98
N VAL A 148 -0.56 11.34 3.44
CA VAL A 148 -1.02 12.10 4.61
C VAL A 148 -0.88 11.29 5.90
N GLN A 149 -1.15 9.98 5.85
CA GLN A 149 -1.12 9.12 7.04
C GLN A 149 0.17 8.31 7.19
N GLY A 150 0.94 8.18 6.10
CA GLY A 150 2.16 7.39 6.08
C GLY A 150 3.33 8.07 6.79
N GLU A 151 3.92 7.39 7.77
CA GLU A 151 5.17 7.80 8.41
C GLU A 151 6.38 7.24 7.65
N TRP A 152 6.71 7.86 6.51
CA TRP A 152 7.84 7.42 5.69
C TRP A 152 9.17 8.04 6.15
N PRO A 153 10.25 7.25 6.23
CA PRO A 153 11.57 7.85 6.33
C PRO A 153 11.84 8.71 5.08
N PRO A 154 12.53 9.86 5.22
CA PRO A 154 12.80 10.74 4.10
C PRO A 154 13.55 9.99 3.00
N LEU A 155 12.98 10.02 1.78
CA LEU A 155 13.51 9.31 0.61
C LEU A 155 14.88 9.87 0.18
N VAL A 156 15.08 11.17 0.41
CA VAL A 156 16.37 11.82 0.23
C VAL A 156 17.06 11.88 1.58
N ARG A 157 18.16 11.12 1.73
CA ARG A 157 19.07 11.36 2.85
C ARG A 157 19.64 12.77 2.67
N PRO A 158 19.57 13.64 3.68
CA PRO A 158 20.31 14.90 3.63
C PRO A 158 21.76 14.58 3.30
N SER A 159 22.31 15.23 2.27
CA SER A 159 23.74 15.16 2.03
C SER A 159 24.42 15.60 3.32
N LEU A 160 25.18 14.70 3.95
CA LEU A 160 26.07 15.09 5.03
C LEU A 160 26.94 16.21 4.49
N PRO A 161 27.10 17.34 5.20
CA PRO A 161 28.02 18.37 4.77
C PRO A 161 29.39 17.71 4.62
N SER A 162 29.90 17.67 3.39
CA SER A 162 31.26 17.24 3.11
C SER A 162 32.18 17.98 4.08
N PRO A 163 33.15 17.31 4.73
CA PRO A 163 34.11 18.01 5.56
C PRO A 163 34.76 19.08 4.70
N VAL A 164 34.62 20.32 5.18
CA VAL A 164 35.07 21.58 4.58
C VAL A 164 36.28 21.36 3.67
N ALA A 165 36.09 21.63 2.38
CA ALA A 165 37.20 21.77 1.46
C ALA A 165 38.13 22.86 1.99
N SER A 166 39.32 22.45 2.43
CA SER A 166 40.47 23.35 2.57
C SER A 166 40.70 24.04 1.22
N PRO A 167 40.96 25.36 1.17
CA PRO A 167 41.19 26.05 -0.09
C PRO A 167 42.58 25.68 -0.60
N ARG A 168 42.66 24.77 -1.58
CA ARG A 168 43.82 24.67 -2.45
C ARG A 168 43.36 24.41 -3.87
N GLU A 169 43.45 25.47 -4.66
CA GLU A 169 43.62 25.46 -6.11
C GLU A 169 44.51 24.27 -6.54
N ASN A 170 44.27 23.78 -7.76
CA ASN A 170 45.20 23.02 -8.63
C ASN A 170 44.78 21.62 -9.12
N THR A 171 43.49 21.27 -9.19
CA THR A 171 43.09 19.99 -9.83
C THR A 171 42.72 20.11 -11.32
N LEU A 172 42.62 21.33 -11.87
CA LEU A 172 42.32 21.51 -13.30
C LEU A 172 43.55 21.46 -14.23
N VAL A 173 44.77 21.36 -13.71
CA VAL A 173 46.00 21.42 -14.53
C VAL A 173 46.58 20.04 -14.87
N LEU A 174 46.12 18.96 -14.22
CA LEU A 174 46.70 17.62 -14.42
C LEU A 174 46.09 16.85 -15.61
N HIS A 175 44.87 17.17 -16.03
CA HIS A 175 44.24 16.52 -17.18
C HIS A 175 44.87 16.95 -18.52
N GLU A 176 45.29 18.21 -18.63
CA GLU A 176 45.91 18.75 -19.86
C GLU A 176 47.32 18.17 -20.08
N SER A 177 48.07 17.95 -18.99
CA SER A 177 49.47 17.50 -19.07
C SER A 177 49.60 16.03 -19.49
N MET A 178 48.62 15.18 -19.19
CA MET A 178 48.62 13.78 -19.65
C MET A 178 48.17 13.62 -21.10
N ARG A 179 47.39 14.55 -21.65
CA ARG A 179 46.95 14.53 -23.06
C ARG A 179 48.10 14.87 -24.01
N SER A 180 48.93 15.86 -23.66
CA SER A 180 50.09 16.27 -24.47
C SER A 180 51.19 15.19 -24.58
N LYS A 181 51.24 14.22 -23.66
CA LYS A 181 52.25 13.15 -23.68
C LYS A 181 51.83 11.89 -24.44
N VAL A 182 50.55 11.76 -24.80
CA VAL A 182 50.04 10.63 -25.61
C VAL A 182 50.09 10.95 -27.11
N GLU A 183 49.95 12.22 -27.50
CA GLU A 183 50.02 12.62 -28.92
C GLU A 183 51.44 12.66 -29.51
N ASN A 184 52.48 12.59 -28.66
CA ASN A 184 53.88 12.69 -29.10
C ASN A 184 54.59 11.34 -29.28
N HIS A 185 53.85 10.22 -29.33
CA HIS A 185 54.41 8.88 -29.59
C HIS A 185 53.84 8.19 -30.85
N HIS A 186 53.07 8.90 -31.68
CA HIS A 186 52.51 8.31 -32.90
C HIS A 186 53.20 8.66 -34.22
N TYR A 187 54.35 9.34 -34.19
CA TYR A 187 55.16 9.61 -35.39
C TYR A 187 56.64 9.25 -35.20
N GLN A 188 56.94 7.97 -34.98
CA GLN A 188 58.29 7.45 -35.28
C GLN A 188 58.27 5.92 -35.46
N LEU A 189 57.48 5.42 -36.40
CA LEU A 189 57.71 4.12 -37.03
C LEU A 189 57.28 4.22 -38.50
N ILE A 190 58.29 4.47 -39.35
CA ILE A 190 58.56 4.05 -40.74
C ILE A 190 59.50 5.09 -41.35
#